data_AF-A0A523NI32-F1
#
_entry.id   AF-A0A523NI32-F1
#
_cell.length_a   1.000
_cell.length_b   1.000
_cell.length_c   1.000
_cell.angle_alpha   90.00
_cell.angle_beta   90.00
_cell.angle_gamma   90.00
#
_symmetry.space_group_name_H-M   'P 1'
#
loop_
_entity.id
_entity.type
_entity.pdbx_description
1 polymer ?
#
loop_
_entity_poly.entity_id
_entity_poly.type
_entity_poly.pdbx_seq_one_letter_code
_entity_poly.pdbx_strand_id
1 'polypeptide(L)'
;MTPPPETPEDDPKSSKLPPTNRETETGEAPRGWLPTDGVSSKLKIFVIGLTFLTVMAFGVFIAMFIKKMFINKSESPHWGPQLLTIAEELKDRGLKQQAIEQYENYLASQEVDLATRSRVSSNISELYLELGHCDQAILWYLHAKAAQPKASRAEESESQFQECRKRSGTSNKSQP
;
A
#
# COMPACT_ATOMS: atom_id res chain seq x y z
N MET A 1 48.27 -70.04 -20.08
CA MET A 1 48.46 -70.41 -21.50
C MET A 1 47.49 -69.56 -22.33
N THR A 2 48.05 -68.70 -23.20
CA THR A 2 47.43 -67.90 -24.29
C THR A 2 47.04 -68.81 -25.49
N PRO A 3 46.40 -68.38 -26.63
CA PRO A 3 46.34 -67.03 -27.26
C PRO A 3 44.95 -66.69 -27.95
N PRO A 4 44.81 -65.94 -29.09
CA PRO A 4 44.04 -64.68 -29.23
C PRO A 4 42.85 -64.79 -30.24
N PRO A 5 42.23 -63.67 -30.70
CA PRO A 5 42.69 -63.05 -31.96
C PRO A 5 42.60 -61.50 -32.03
N GLU A 6 43.43 -60.95 -32.92
CA GLU A 6 43.53 -59.55 -33.35
C GLU A 6 42.51 -59.17 -34.45
N THR A 7 42.48 -57.85 -34.71
CA THR A 7 42.15 -57.10 -35.95
C THR A 7 40.72 -56.51 -36.07
N PRO A 8 40.48 -55.54 -36.98
CA PRO A 8 41.19 -54.25 -37.20
C PRO A 8 40.20 -53.10 -37.55
N GLU A 9 40.49 -51.82 -37.29
CA GLU A 9 39.81 -50.73 -38.05
C GLU A 9 40.75 -49.52 -38.29
N ASP A 10 41.35 -49.57 -39.49
CA ASP A 10 41.51 -48.51 -40.49
C ASP A 10 41.76 -47.04 -40.08
N ASP A 11 43.01 -46.60 -40.29
CA ASP A 11 43.34 -45.30 -40.88
C ASP A 11 43.08 -45.37 -42.40
N PRO A 12 42.66 -44.27 -43.10
CA PRO A 12 43.71 -43.46 -43.76
C PRO A 12 43.39 -41.98 -44.10
N LYS A 13 44.50 -41.22 -44.18
CA LYS A 13 44.85 -40.16 -45.15
C LYS A 13 43.98 -38.89 -45.23
N SER A 14 44.57 -37.73 -44.92
CA SER A 14 45.35 -36.88 -45.85
C SER A 14 44.48 -36.32 -46.99
N SER A 15 44.27 -35.00 -47.14
CA SER A 15 45.32 -34.08 -47.60
C SER A 15 44.80 -32.64 -47.85
N LYS A 16 45.69 -31.66 -47.56
CA LYS A 16 45.98 -30.40 -48.29
C LYS A 16 44.92 -29.27 -48.45
N LEU A 17 45.14 -28.16 -47.70
CA LEU A 17 45.48 -26.76 -48.11
C LEU A 17 44.79 -26.05 -49.33
N PRO A 18 44.79 -24.69 -49.39
CA PRO A 18 43.63 -23.80 -49.62
C PRO A 18 43.66 -23.13 -51.04
N PRO A 19 42.80 -22.14 -51.40
CA PRO A 19 42.93 -20.75 -50.93
C PRO A 19 41.60 -19.98 -50.71
N THR A 20 41.79 -18.78 -50.15
CA THR A 20 40.86 -17.66 -50.00
C THR A 20 40.38 -17.11 -51.35
N ASN A 21 39.06 -17.01 -51.52
CA ASN A 21 38.42 -16.35 -52.66
C ASN A 21 37.59 -15.19 -52.13
N ARG A 22 37.92 -13.97 -52.55
CA ARG A 22 37.27 -12.71 -52.18
C ARG A 22 36.91 -11.97 -53.46
N GLU A 23 35.67 -12.11 -53.93
CA GLU A 23 34.99 -11.19 -54.85
C GLU A 23 33.49 -11.21 -54.50
N THR A 24 32.97 -10.16 -53.85
CA THR A 24 32.15 -9.08 -54.43
C THR A 24 30.78 -9.56 -54.96
N GLU A 25 29.76 -9.55 -54.11
CA GLU A 25 28.39 -9.25 -54.55
C GLU A 25 27.68 -8.34 -53.54
N THR A 26 27.54 -7.11 -54.01
CA THR A 26 26.52 -6.10 -53.72
C THR A 26 25.16 -6.70 -53.33
N GLY A 27 24.64 -6.26 -52.19
CA GLY A 27 23.30 -6.58 -51.73
C GLY A 27 23.01 -5.85 -50.42
N GLU A 28 23.10 -4.53 -50.43
CA GLU A 28 22.66 -3.68 -49.32
C GLU A 28 21.19 -4.00 -49.01
N ALA A 29 20.95 -4.59 -47.82
CA ALA A 29 19.62 -4.65 -47.25
C ALA A 29 19.11 -3.21 -47.01
N PRO A 30 17.88 -2.84 -47.41
CA PRO A 30 17.39 -1.50 -47.21
C PRO A 30 17.17 -1.27 -45.71
N ARG A 31 18.12 -0.58 -45.09
CA ARG A 31 17.92 0.11 -43.81
C ARG A 31 16.90 1.22 -44.05
N GLY A 32 15.80 1.15 -43.32
CA GLY A 32 14.92 2.30 -43.09
C GLY A 32 13.65 2.31 -43.95
N TRP A 33 12.66 1.52 -43.55
CA TRP A 33 11.27 1.90 -43.76
C TRP A 33 10.73 2.51 -42.47
N LEU A 34 10.97 3.81 -42.30
CA LEU A 34 10.06 4.68 -41.56
C LEU A 34 9.60 5.74 -42.57
N PRO A 35 8.36 5.64 -43.08
CA PRO A 35 7.78 6.70 -43.88
C PRO A 35 7.74 7.98 -43.04
N THR A 36 8.64 8.92 -43.33
CA THR A 36 8.63 10.24 -42.70
C THR A 36 8.10 11.28 -43.66
N ASP A 37 6.88 11.12 -44.16
CA ASP A 37 6.14 12.22 -44.77
C ASP A 37 4.64 12.06 -44.53
N GLY A 38 4.02 13.10 -43.94
CA GLY A 38 2.56 13.19 -43.90
C GLY A 38 1.87 13.91 -42.74
N VAL A 39 2.56 14.68 -41.88
CA VAL A 39 1.86 15.63 -40.98
C VAL A 39 2.69 16.89 -40.74
N SER A 40 2.01 18.05 -40.85
CA SER A 40 2.59 19.38 -40.64
C SER A 40 3.37 19.43 -39.34
N SER A 41 4.56 20.05 -39.34
CA SER A 41 5.38 20.23 -38.13
C SER A 41 4.58 20.90 -37.00
N LYS A 42 3.59 21.74 -37.34
CA LYS A 42 2.66 22.35 -36.39
C LYS A 42 1.74 21.33 -35.70
N LEU A 43 1.28 20.32 -36.43
CA LEU A 43 0.46 19.23 -35.89
C LEU A 43 1.30 18.29 -35.01
N LYS A 44 2.55 18.02 -35.40
CA LYS A 44 3.48 17.23 -34.55
C LYS A 44 3.75 17.92 -33.21
N ILE A 45 4.03 19.23 -33.23
CA ILE A 45 4.23 20.03 -32.01
C ILE A 45 2.98 20.00 -31.13
N PHE A 46 1.80 20.16 -31.74
CA PHE A 46 0.52 20.10 -31.02
C PHE A 46 0.29 18.74 -30.35
N VAL A 47 0.50 17.65 -31.07
CA VAL A 47 0.34 16.29 -30.54
C VAL A 47 1.32 16.02 -29.40
N ILE A 48 2.59 16.44 -29.52
CA ILE A 48 3.59 16.30 -28.46
C ILE A 48 3.16 17.07 -27.20
N GLY A 49 2.69 18.31 -27.36
CA GLY A 49 2.17 19.11 -26.25
C GLY A 49 0.98 18.44 -25.56
N LEU A 50 0.04 17.88 -26.34
CA LEU A 50 -1.12 17.17 -25.80
C LEU A 50 -0.71 15.90 -25.03
N THR A 51 0.25 15.13 -25.56
CA THR A 51 0.76 13.94 -24.86
C THR A 51 1.48 14.28 -23.56
N PHE A 52 2.20 15.41 -23.52
CA PHE A 52 2.85 15.83 -22.28
C PHE A 52 1.83 16.24 -21.22
N LEU A 53 0.77 16.94 -21.63
CA LEU A 53 -0.32 17.34 -20.74
C LEU A 53 -1.06 16.13 -20.15
N THR A 54 -1.34 15.10 -20.97
CA THR A 54 -2.00 13.89 -20.48
C THR A 54 -1.09 13.11 -19.53
N VAL A 55 0.20 12.94 -19.86
CA VAL A 55 1.16 12.27 -18.96
C VAL A 55 1.30 13.00 -17.63
N MET A 56 1.29 14.34 -17.62
CA MET A 56 1.34 15.12 -16.38
C MET A 56 0.08 14.91 -15.53
N ALA A 57 -1.11 14.94 -16.13
CA ALA A 57 -2.36 14.69 -15.42
C ALA A 57 -2.42 13.26 -14.84
N PHE A 58 -2.05 12.25 -15.64
CA PHE A 58 -1.98 10.87 -15.16
C PHE A 58 -0.88 10.66 -14.13
N GLY A 59 0.27 11.35 -14.23
CA GLY A 59 1.36 11.28 -13.25
C GLY A 59 0.92 11.72 -11.86
N VAL A 60 0.18 12.84 -11.76
CA VAL A 60 -0.41 13.30 -10.50
C VAL A 60 -1.45 12.31 -9.97
N PHE A 61 -2.31 11.81 -10.84
CA PHE A 61 -3.33 10.81 -10.48
C PHE A 61 -2.71 9.51 -9.95
N ILE A 62 -1.69 8.99 -10.62
CA ILE A 62 -0.94 7.80 -10.22
C ILE A 62 -0.20 8.06 -8.91
N ALA A 63 0.41 9.24 -8.71
CA ALA A 63 1.07 9.60 -7.45
C ALA A 63 0.08 9.65 -6.26
N MET A 64 -1.13 10.21 -6.46
CA MET A 64 -2.18 10.16 -5.43
C MET A 64 -2.62 8.72 -5.13
N PHE A 65 -2.70 7.86 -6.16
CA PHE A 65 -3.11 6.47 -6.02
C PHE A 65 -2.03 5.61 -5.31
N ILE A 66 -0.76 5.80 -5.66
CA ILE A 66 0.40 5.18 -5.00
C ILE A 66 0.46 5.61 -3.53
N LYS A 67 0.28 6.91 -3.22
CA LYS A 67 0.25 7.40 -1.83
C LYS A 67 -0.81 6.66 -1.01
N LYS A 68 -2.00 6.43 -1.58
CA LYS A 68 -3.09 5.70 -0.92
C LYS A 68 -2.78 4.20 -0.73
N MET A 69 -2.04 3.57 -1.64
CA MET A 69 -1.65 2.16 -1.50
C MET A 69 -0.46 1.94 -0.56
N PHE A 70 0.55 2.82 -0.56
CA PHE A 70 1.73 2.70 0.30
C PHE A 70 1.44 3.02 1.78
N ILE A 71 0.46 3.88 2.07
CA ILE A 71 -0.03 4.06 3.45
C ILE A 71 -0.61 2.74 4.02
N ASN A 72 -1.13 1.87 3.16
CA ASN A 72 -1.75 0.61 3.59
C ASN A 72 -0.77 -0.56 3.65
N LYS A 73 0.47 -0.39 3.16
CA LYS A 73 1.48 -1.45 3.09
C LYS A 73 2.85 -0.93 3.53
N SER A 74 2.92 -0.38 4.74
CA SER A 74 4.16 -0.47 5.49
C SER A 74 4.05 -1.72 6.38
N GLU A 75 4.99 -2.65 6.26
CA GLU A 75 5.33 -3.49 7.41
C GLU A 75 5.73 -2.52 8.52
N SER A 76 4.76 -2.20 9.38
CA SER A 76 5.02 -1.39 10.56
C SER A 76 6.09 -2.14 11.35
N PRO A 77 7.19 -1.49 11.73
CA PRO A 77 8.16 -2.12 12.61
C PRO A 77 7.41 -2.62 13.85
N HIS A 78 7.93 -3.66 14.52
CA HIS A 78 7.31 -4.28 15.70
C HIS A 78 7.18 -3.27 16.86
N TRP A 79 6.23 -2.35 16.73
CA TRP A 79 5.88 -1.30 17.67
C TRP A 79 4.56 -1.64 18.34
N GLY A 80 3.91 -2.75 18.02
CA GLY A 80 2.59 -3.12 18.56
C GLY A 80 2.44 -2.87 20.07
N PRO A 81 3.22 -3.54 20.94
CA PRO A 81 3.18 -3.29 22.38
C PRO A 81 3.57 -1.85 22.77
N GLN A 82 4.46 -1.21 21.99
CA GLN A 82 4.91 0.15 22.22
C GLN A 82 3.81 1.19 21.90
N LEU A 83 3.01 0.97 20.85
CA LEU A 83 1.89 1.82 20.44
C LEU A 83 0.85 1.87 21.55
N LEU A 84 0.54 0.72 22.14
CA LEU A 84 -0.37 0.67 23.28
C LEU A 84 0.19 1.47 24.48
N THR A 85 1.47 1.27 24.81
CA THR A 85 2.13 2.02 25.89
C THR A 85 2.12 3.53 25.64
N ILE A 86 2.43 3.97 24.42
CA ILE A 86 2.41 5.38 24.03
C ILE A 86 0.98 5.94 24.12
N ALA A 87 -0.02 5.18 23.67
CA ALA A 87 -1.42 5.58 23.75
C ALA A 87 -1.88 5.81 25.19
N GLU A 88 -1.53 4.91 26.12
CA GLU A 88 -1.83 5.07 27.55
C GLU A 88 -1.14 6.31 28.13
N GLU A 89 0.15 6.53 27.83
CA GLU A 89 0.89 7.72 28.30
C GLU A 89 0.29 9.03 27.75
N LEU A 90 -0.11 9.04 26.48
CA LEU A 90 -0.78 10.20 25.87
C LEU A 90 -2.13 10.47 26.52
N LYS A 91 -2.90 9.41 26.79
CA LYS A 91 -4.18 9.49 27.49
C LYS A 91 -4.00 10.09 28.89
N ASP A 92 -3.03 9.60 29.64
CA ASP A 92 -2.74 10.07 31.01
C ASP A 92 -2.27 11.54 31.05
N ARG A 93 -1.64 12.01 29.96
CA ARG A 93 -1.27 13.42 29.75
C ARG A 93 -2.41 14.29 29.22
N GLY A 94 -3.59 13.72 28.98
CA GLY A 94 -4.75 14.43 28.41
C GLY A 94 -4.63 14.75 26.92
N LEU A 95 -3.66 14.16 26.20
CA LEU A 95 -3.49 14.27 24.74
C LEU A 95 -4.43 13.28 24.03
N LYS A 96 -5.73 13.50 24.20
CA LYS A 96 -6.79 12.54 23.87
C LYS A 96 -6.82 12.17 22.38
N GLN A 97 -6.69 13.16 21.50
CA GLN A 97 -6.71 12.91 20.05
C GLN A 97 -5.51 12.06 19.62
N GLN A 98 -4.32 12.38 20.11
CA GLN A 98 -3.11 11.61 19.82
C GLN A 98 -3.19 10.20 20.42
N ALA A 99 -3.75 10.04 21.62
CA ALA A 99 -3.97 8.73 22.22
C ALA A 99 -4.88 7.86 21.35
N ILE A 100 -5.99 8.41 20.85
CA ILE A 100 -6.89 7.72 19.90
C ILE A 100 -6.12 7.23 18.68
N GLU A 101 -5.34 8.10 18.03
CA GLU A 101 -4.54 7.72 16.84
C GLU A 101 -3.61 6.52 17.12
N GLN A 102 -2.96 6.50 18.29
CA GLN A 102 -2.07 5.39 18.64
C GLN A 102 -2.82 4.10 18.96
N TYR A 103 -3.99 4.18 19.62
CA TYR A 103 -4.84 3.00 19.83
C TYR A 103 -5.38 2.43 18.51
N GLU A 104 -5.80 3.28 17.58
CA GLU A 104 -6.27 2.86 16.26
C GLU A 104 -5.14 2.19 15.46
N ASN A 105 -3.94 2.79 15.48
CA ASN A 105 -2.75 2.20 14.88
C ASN A 105 -2.39 0.84 15.51
N TYR A 106 -2.52 0.72 16.83
CA TYR A 106 -2.31 -0.55 17.53
C TYR A 106 -3.26 -1.63 17.03
N LEU A 107 -4.55 -1.32 16.91
CA LEU A 107 -5.57 -2.27 16.42
C LEU A 107 -5.42 -2.60 14.92
N ALA A 108 -4.85 -1.69 14.12
CA ALA A 108 -4.63 -1.90 12.70
C ALA A 108 -3.33 -2.66 12.39
N SER A 109 -2.30 -2.50 13.22
CA SER A 109 -0.96 -3.05 12.97
C SER A 109 -0.82 -4.53 13.30
N GLN A 110 -1.71 -5.10 14.12
CA GLN A 110 -1.63 -6.49 14.53
C GLN A 110 -2.99 -7.12 14.82
N GLU A 111 -3.06 -8.44 14.68
CA GLU A 111 -4.16 -9.19 15.26
C GLU A 111 -4.03 -9.18 16.78
N VAL A 112 -5.15 -8.95 17.46
CA VAL A 112 -5.24 -8.87 18.92
C VAL A 112 -6.38 -9.77 19.37
N ASP A 113 -6.25 -10.33 20.57
CA ASP A 113 -7.32 -11.12 21.16
C ASP A 113 -8.57 -10.25 21.41
N LEU A 114 -9.73 -10.91 21.54
CA LEU A 114 -11.01 -10.21 21.71
C LEU A 114 -11.07 -9.38 23.00
N ALA A 115 -10.37 -9.77 24.07
CA ALA A 115 -10.32 -8.99 25.32
C ALA A 115 -9.54 -7.70 25.12
N THR A 116 -8.36 -7.79 24.52
CA THR A 116 -7.56 -6.62 24.20
C THR A 116 -8.29 -5.70 23.23
N ARG A 117 -8.92 -6.24 22.17
CA ARG A 117 -9.74 -5.46 21.23
C ARG A 117 -10.88 -4.74 21.95
N SER A 118 -11.60 -5.44 22.83
CA SER A 118 -12.69 -4.85 23.61
C SER A 118 -12.18 -3.70 24.48
N ARG A 119 -11.10 -3.91 25.24
CA ARG A 119 -10.54 -2.90 26.14
C ARG A 119 -10.07 -1.66 25.40
N VAL A 120 -9.28 -1.84 24.33
CA VAL A 120 -8.75 -0.72 23.55
C VAL A 120 -9.88 0.05 22.88
N SER A 121 -10.88 -0.64 22.32
CA SER A 121 -12.05 0.02 21.71
C SER A 121 -12.86 0.80 22.74
N SER A 122 -12.99 0.30 23.98
CA SER A 122 -13.62 1.05 25.08
C SER A 122 -12.85 2.31 25.44
N ASN A 123 -11.51 2.26 25.52
CA ASN A 123 -10.69 3.45 25.79
C ASN A 123 -10.86 4.50 24.69
N ILE A 124 -10.88 4.10 23.42
CA ILE A 124 -11.12 5.03 22.30
C ILE A 124 -12.52 5.67 22.42
N SER A 125 -13.54 4.87 22.74
CA SER A 125 -14.90 5.37 22.96
C SER A 125 -14.96 6.43 24.06
N GLU A 126 -14.34 6.17 25.20
CA GLU A 126 -14.29 7.10 26.33
C GLU A 126 -13.59 8.42 25.94
N LEU A 127 -12.46 8.34 25.24
CA LEU A 127 -11.75 9.53 24.77
C LEU A 127 -12.60 10.38 23.81
N TYR A 128 -13.36 9.75 22.90
CA TYR A 128 -14.29 10.47 22.05
C TYR A 128 -15.47 11.09 22.82
N LEU A 129 -15.99 10.44 23.86
CA LEU A 129 -17.01 11.03 24.75
C LEU A 129 -16.50 12.30 25.45
N GLU A 130 -15.25 12.25 25.92
CA GLU A 130 -14.60 13.37 26.57
C GLU A 130 -14.35 14.54 25.61
N LEU A 131 -14.03 14.25 24.35
CA LEU A 131 -13.90 15.24 23.27
C LEU A 131 -15.25 15.75 22.74
N GLY A 132 -16.38 15.14 23.15
CA GLY A 132 -17.72 15.50 22.66
C GLY A 132 -18.07 14.94 21.27
N HIS A 133 -17.24 14.04 20.75
CA HIS A 133 -17.43 13.34 19.47
C HIS A 133 -18.32 12.11 19.66
N CYS A 134 -19.60 12.35 19.92
CA CYS A 134 -20.52 11.32 20.40
C CYS A 134 -20.74 10.17 19.40
N ASP A 135 -20.80 10.46 18.10
CA ASP A 135 -21.03 9.43 17.08
C ASP A 135 -19.83 8.48 16.97
N GLN A 136 -18.61 9.01 17.00
CA GLN A 136 -17.38 8.20 17.03
C GLN A 136 -17.30 7.39 18.32
N ALA A 137 -17.71 7.96 19.45
CA ALA A 137 -17.75 7.23 20.71
C ALA A 137 -18.70 6.01 20.64
N ILE A 138 -19.92 6.19 20.15
CA ILE A 138 -20.89 5.11 19.98
C ILE A 138 -20.33 4.02 19.06
N LEU A 139 -19.71 4.41 17.93
CA LEU A 139 -19.09 3.46 17.01
C LEU A 139 -18.06 2.59 17.73
N TRP A 140 -17.09 3.20 18.41
CA TRP A 140 -16.03 2.47 19.11
C TRP A 140 -16.54 1.63 20.29
N TYR A 141 -17.59 2.08 20.96
CA TYR A 141 -18.28 1.28 21.96
C TYR A 141 -18.91 0.02 21.36
N LEU A 142 -19.52 0.11 20.17
CA LEU A 142 -20.08 -1.05 19.48
C LEU A 142 -18.97 -2.03 19.06
N HIS A 143 -17.80 -1.53 18.63
CA HIS A 143 -16.62 -2.37 18.40
C HIS A 143 -16.20 -3.12 19.67
N ALA A 144 -16.19 -2.44 20.81
CA ALA A 144 -15.87 -3.07 22.10
C ALA A 144 -16.87 -4.17 22.46
N LYS A 145 -18.17 -3.86 22.36
CA LYS A 145 -19.27 -4.79 22.65
C LYS A 145 -19.29 -5.99 21.71
N ALA A 146 -18.99 -5.80 20.42
CA ALA A 146 -18.90 -6.89 19.46
C ALA A 146 -17.75 -7.85 19.80
N ALA A 147 -16.63 -7.33 20.31
CA ALA A 147 -15.51 -8.14 20.75
C ALA A 147 -15.80 -8.89 22.07
N GLN A 148 -16.46 -8.23 23.04
CA GLN A 148 -16.90 -8.88 24.28
C GLN A 148 -18.29 -8.42 24.75
N PRO A 149 -19.37 -9.14 24.37
CA PRO A 149 -20.74 -8.76 24.75
C PRO A 149 -21.01 -8.80 26.26
N LYS A 150 -20.27 -9.64 27.00
CA LYS A 150 -20.45 -9.83 28.45
C LYS A 150 -19.76 -8.75 29.29
N ALA A 151 -18.85 -7.97 28.71
CA ALA A 151 -18.14 -6.90 29.40
C ALA A 151 -18.89 -5.56 29.34
N SER A 152 -19.89 -5.43 28.45
CA SER A 152 -20.61 -4.17 28.26
C SER A 152 -21.68 -3.94 29.33
N ARG A 153 -21.56 -2.86 30.12
CA ARG A 153 -22.67 -2.29 30.90
C ARG A 153 -23.55 -1.44 29.98
N ALA A 154 -24.45 -2.09 29.24
CA ALA A 154 -25.23 -1.47 28.17
C ALA A 154 -26.13 -0.30 28.62
N GLU A 155 -26.72 -0.39 29.81
CA GLU A 155 -27.62 0.65 30.31
C GLU A 155 -26.88 1.92 30.72
N GLU A 156 -25.73 1.79 31.37
CA GLU A 156 -24.88 2.91 31.80
C GLU A 156 -24.38 3.70 30.58
N SER A 157 -23.97 3.01 29.52
CA SER A 157 -23.45 3.64 28.29
C SER A 157 -24.50 4.42 27.50
N GLU A 158 -25.75 3.96 27.40
CA GLU A 158 -26.78 4.66 26.63
C GLU A 158 -27.07 6.05 27.20
N SER A 159 -27.13 6.15 28.53
CA SER A 159 -27.34 7.43 29.21
C SER A 159 -26.21 8.42 28.91
N GLN A 160 -24.96 7.95 28.89
CA GLN A 160 -23.78 8.76 28.58
C GLN A 160 -23.79 9.27 27.14
N PHE A 161 -24.17 8.43 26.18
CA PHE A 161 -24.27 8.83 24.77
C PHE A 161 -25.38 9.86 24.53
N GLN A 162 -26.55 9.68 25.16
CA GLN A 162 -27.63 10.65 25.07
C GLN A 162 -27.22 12.00 25.67
N GLU A 163 -26.54 12.00 26.81
CA GLU A 163 -26.05 13.22 27.45
C GLU A 163 -24.99 13.91 26.60
N CYS A 164 -24.04 13.15 26.04
CA CYS A 164 -23.06 13.68 25.10
C CYS A 164 -23.73 14.41 23.93
N ARG A 165 -24.75 13.78 23.31
CA ARG A 165 -25.47 14.34 22.16
C ARG A 165 -26.27 15.60 22.50
N LYS A 166 -26.80 15.70 23.72
CA LYS A 166 -27.45 16.93 24.20
C LYS A 166 -26.45 18.06 24.34
N ARG A 167 -25.31 17.80 24.97
CA ARG A 167 -24.23 18.78 25.19
C ARG A 167 -23.65 19.32 23.87
N SER A 168 -23.47 18.46 22.86
CA SER A 168 -23.03 18.92 21.53
C SER A 168 -24.09 19.77 20.83
N GLY A 169 -25.37 19.45 20.99
CA GLY A 169 -26.49 20.21 20.43
C GLY A 169 -26.71 21.60 21.08
N THR A 170 -26.40 21.76 22.37
CA THR A 170 -26.48 23.06 23.06
C THR A 170 -25.26 23.93 22.79
N SER A 171 -24.07 23.34 22.66
CA SER A 171 -22.84 24.07 22.31
C SER A 171 -22.94 24.76 20.94
N ASN A 172 -23.58 24.12 19.96
CA ASN A 172 -23.79 24.72 18.62
C ASN A 172 -24.81 25.87 18.59
N LYS A 173 -25.72 25.96 19.56
CA LYS A 173 -26.71 27.06 19.67
C LYS A 173 -26.16 28.30 20.36
N SER A 174 -24.96 28.22 20.93
CA SER A 174 -24.38 29.24 21.79
C SER A 174 -23.32 30.09 21.10
N GLN A 175 -23.14 29.94 19.78
CA GLN A 175 -22.19 30.73 19.01
C GLN A 175 -22.94 31.88 18.30
N PRO A 176 -22.74 33.15 18.70
CA PRO A 176 -23.39 34.32 18.10
C PRO A 176 -22.90 34.63 16.68
#